data_AF-A0A6P8Y151-F1
#
_entry.id   AF-A0A6P8Y151-F1
#
_cell.length_a   1.000
_cell.length_b   1.000
_cell.length_c   1.000
_cell.angle_alpha   90.00
_cell.angle_beta   90.00
_cell.angle_gamma   90.00
#
_symmetry.space_group_name_H-M   'P 1'
#
loop_
_entity.id
_entity.type
_entity.pdbx_description
1 polymer ?
#
loop_
_entity_poly.entity_id
_entity_poly.type
_entity_poly.pdbx_seq_one_letter_code
_entity_poly.pdbx_strand_id
1 'polypeptide(L)'
;MEQSLLLALPDDALLAVLAFLPPRQLLSCRVLCRRLRDLCLHPDLWRRVRVLRWKDHDLWRSAFRLAPCLRELDISGNHLRGAASEVSRTSCVVAKLTLSVATTHEVTFATAIVEKVSALGGLEQLVLDIVRREGAVDVNGLLGGSVQGRPSP
;
A
#
# COMPACT_ATOMS: atom_id res chain seq x y z
N MET A 1 -17.84 25.47 22.62
CA MET A 1 -18.95 24.59 22.19
C MET A 1 -18.79 24.39 20.68
N GLU A 2 -17.75 23.66 20.26
CA GLU A 2 -17.28 23.64 18.85
C GLU A 2 -17.09 22.21 18.34
N GLN A 3 -17.95 21.30 18.78
CA GLN A 3 -17.99 19.94 18.26
C GLN A 3 -19.30 19.77 17.49
N SER A 4 -19.19 19.59 16.17
CA SER A 4 -20.13 18.88 15.27
C SER A 4 -20.60 19.62 14.00
N LEU A 5 -19.87 20.61 13.48
CA LEU A 5 -20.13 21.07 12.09
C LEU A 5 -19.88 19.96 11.06
N LEU A 6 -18.89 19.10 11.33
CA LEU A 6 -18.50 18.04 10.40
C LEU A 6 -19.54 16.91 10.31
N LEU A 7 -20.21 16.56 11.42
CA LEU A 7 -21.31 15.59 11.43
C LEU A 7 -22.65 16.18 10.96
N ALA A 8 -22.74 17.50 10.76
CA ALA A 8 -23.91 18.15 10.17
C ALA A 8 -23.86 18.18 8.63
N LEU A 9 -22.69 17.89 8.04
CA LEU A 9 -22.52 17.79 6.59
C LEU A 9 -23.35 16.63 6.02
N PRO A 10 -23.83 16.71 4.76
CA PRO A 10 -24.43 15.59 4.06
C PRO A 10 -23.41 14.47 3.77
N ASP A 11 -23.89 13.26 3.55
CA ASP A 11 -23.04 12.06 3.37
C ASP A 11 -22.06 12.21 2.19
N ASP A 12 -22.48 12.81 1.08
CA ASP A 12 -21.62 13.02 -0.09
C ASP A 12 -20.43 13.93 0.21
N ALA A 13 -20.66 14.99 0.99
CA ALA A 13 -19.61 15.90 1.42
C ALA A 13 -18.64 15.20 2.39
N LEU A 14 -19.16 14.38 3.31
CA LEU A 14 -18.33 13.56 4.19
C LEU A 14 -17.52 12.53 3.42
N LEU A 15 -18.09 11.85 2.42
CA LEU A 15 -17.34 10.92 1.56
C LEU A 15 -16.21 11.62 0.83
N ALA A 16 -16.43 12.84 0.35
CA ALA A 16 -15.38 13.64 -0.28
C ALA A 16 -14.26 13.98 0.72
N VAL A 17 -14.60 14.39 1.94
CA VAL A 17 -13.62 14.68 3.00
C VAL A 17 -12.84 13.43 3.41
N LEU A 18 -13.54 12.32 3.63
CA LEU A 18 -12.94 11.03 4.00
C LEU A 18 -12.01 10.51 2.90
N ALA A 19 -12.28 10.79 1.62
CA ALA A 19 -11.40 10.36 0.53
C ALA A 19 -10.01 11.00 0.55
N PHE A 20 -9.84 12.13 1.26
CA PHE A 20 -8.54 12.75 1.49
C PHE A 20 -7.76 12.13 2.66
N LEU A 21 -8.41 11.32 3.50
CA LEU A 21 -7.77 10.72 4.65
C LEU A 21 -7.05 9.41 4.30
N PRO A 22 -5.92 9.13 4.96
CA PRO A 22 -5.27 7.84 4.85
C PRO A 22 -6.11 6.67 5.36
N PRO A 23 -6.00 5.47 4.76
CA PRO A 23 -6.77 4.29 5.17
C PRO A 23 -6.64 3.96 6.66
N ARG A 24 -5.50 4.27 7.29
CA ARG A 24 -5.35 4.14 8.75
C ARG A 24 -6.19 5.13 9.54
N GLN A 25 -6.31 6.37 9.09
CA GLN A 25 -7.21 7.33 9.74
C GLN A 25 -8.67 6.97 9.48
N LEU A 26 -9.01 6.37 8.33
CA LEU A 26 -10.35 5.82 8.09
C LEU A 26 -10.70 4.72 9.11
N LEU A 27 -9.75 3.86 9.51
CA LEU A 27 -9.96 2.91 10.61
C LEU A 27 -10.32 3.62 11.92
N SER A 28 -9.65 4.73 12.23
CA SER A 28 -9.96 5.54 13.42
C SER A 28 -11.34 6.22 13.30
N CYS A 29 -11.74 6.69 12.11
CA CYS A 29 -13.06 7.27 11.90
C CYS A 29 -14.19 6.26 12.14
N ARG A 30 -13.97 4.96 11.89
CA ARG A 30 -14.96 3.90 12.14
C ARG A 30 -15.35 3.74 13.61
N VAL A 31 -14.49 4.12 14.54
CA VAL A 31 -14.79 3.99 15.98
C VAL A 31 -15.48 5.22 16.57
N LEU A 32 -15.48 6.36 15.85
CA LEU A 32 -16.03 7.61 16.36
C LEU A 32 -17.56 7.61 16.37
N CYS A 33 -18.21 7.19 15.29
CA CYS A 33 -19.66 7.05 15.24
C CYS A 33 -20.13 6.06 14.16
N ARG A 34 -21.37 5.56 14.28
CA ARG A 34 -21.97 4.60 13.32
C ARG A 34 -22.02 5.17 11.90
N ARG A 35 -22.33 6.45 11.76
CA ARG A 35 -22.39 7.13 10.46
C ARG A 35 -21.04 7.09 9.73
N LEU A 36 -19.96 7.52 10.41
CA LEU A 36 -18.62 7.47 9.83
C LEU A 36 -18.16 6.04 9.54
N ARG A 37 -18.53 5.08 10.40
CA ARG A 37 -18.25 3.66 10.16
C ARG A 37 -18.85 3.17 8.85
N ASP A 38 -20.12 3.50 8.61
CA ASP A 38 -20.85 3.03 7.44
C ASP A 38 -20.32 3.73 6.17
N LEU A 39 -20.01 5.04 6.26
CA LEU A 39 -19.34 5.79 5.17
C LEU A 39 -17.94 5.27 4.86
N CYS A 40 -17.16 4.87 5.88
CA CYS A 40 -15.83 4.28 5.69
C CYS A 40 -15.85 2.92 4.99
N LEU A 41 -16.99 2.24 4.95
CA LEU A 41 -17.18 0.98 4.21
C LEU A 41 -17.85 1.21 2.85
N HIS A 42 -18.26 2.43 2.54
CA HIS A 42 -19.00 2.74 1.34
C HIS A 42 -18.11 2.62 0.08
N PRO A 43 -18.52 1.88 -0.96
CA PRO A 43 -17.72 1.70 -2.17
C PRO A 43 -17.29 3.02 -2.83
N ASP A 44 -18.16 4.03 -2.85
CA ASP A 44 -17.85 5.33 -3.46
C ASP A 44 -16.75 6.11 -2.74
N LEU A 45 -16.49 5.83 -1.46
CA LEU A 45 -15.30 6.35 -0.79
C LEU A 45 -14.06 5.77 -1.47
N TRP A 46 -13.98 4.46 -1.57
CA TRP A 46 -12.78 3.76 -2.01
C TRP A 46 -12.53 3.84 -3.53
N ARG A 47 -13.57 4.12 -4.31
CA ARG A 47 -13.43 4.58 -5.72
C ARG A 47 -12.74 5.94 -5.83
N ARG A 48 -12.72 6.76 -4.78
CA ARG A 48 -12.05 8.06 -4.76
C ARG A 48 -10.67 7.99 -4.07
N VAL A 49 -10.50 7.06 -3.13
CA VAL A 49 -9.24 6.83 -2.43
C VAL A 49 -8.19 6.26 -3.40
N ARG A 50 -7.01 6.86 -3.36
CA ARG A 50 -5.82 6.38 -4.07
C ARG A 50 -4.77 6.00 -3.05
N VAL A 51 -4.33 4.75 -3.07
CA VAL A 51 -3.23 4.26 -2.22
C VAL A 51 -1.96 4.32 -3.05
N LEU A 52 -1.36 5.51 -3.07
CA LEU A 52 -0.11 5.77 -3.77
C LEU A 52 1.10 5.37 -2.90
N ARG A 53 2.31 5.33 -3.47
CA ARG A 53 3.59 5.09 -2.76
C ARG A 53 3.66 5.84 -1.44
N TRP A 54 3.31 5.16 -0.35
CA TRP A 54 3.34 5.75 0.97
C TRP A 54 4.57 5.27 1.70
N LYS A 55 5.30 6.23 2.28
CA LYS A 55 6.47 5.97 3.13
C LYS A 55 6.10 5.09 4.32
N ASP A 56 4.83 5.13 4.73
CA ASP A 56 4.29 4.34 5.82
C ASP A 56 3.78 2.98 5.33
N HIS A 57 4.56 1.96 5.69
CA HIS A 57 4.54 0.60 5.18
C HIS A 57 3.25 -0.23 5.43
N ASP A 58 2.28 0.29 6.18
CA ASP A 58 1.07 -0.46 6.64
C ASP A 58 -0.27 0.06 6.10
N LEU A 59 -0.25 1.13 5.32
CA LEU A 59 -1.48 1.82 4.93
C LEU A 59 -2.26 1.07 3.84
N TRP A 60 -1.56 0.40 2.94
CA TRP A 60 -2.17 -0.47 1.93
C TRP A 60 -2.83 -1.71 2.56
N ARG A 61 -2.27 -2.27 3.65
CA ARG A 61 -2.89 -3.38 4.41
C ARG A 61 -4.24 -2.97 4.98
N SER A 62 -4.29 -1.77 5.54
CA SER A 62 -5.52 -1.20 6.11
C SER A 62 -6.59 -0.99 5.03
N ALA A 63 -6.18 -0.54 3.84
CA ALA A 63 -7.06 -0.42 2.69
C ALA A 63 -7.65 -1.79 2.27
N PHE A 64 -6.82 -2.83 2.11
CA PHE A 64 -7.32 -4.16 1.69
C PHE A 64 -8.32 -4.80 2.66
N ARG A 65 -8.24 -4.46 3.96
CA ARG A 65 -9.18 -4.95 4.98
C ARG A 65 -10.51 -4.22 4.98
N LEU A 66 -10.56 -3.00 4.45
CA LEU A 66 -11.73 -2.14 4.50
C LEU A 66 -12.42 -1.96 3.15
N ALA A 67 -11.64 -1.95 2.08
CA ALA A 67 -12.06 -1.50 0.77
C ALA A 67 -12.70 -2.65 -0.02
N PRO A 68 -13.98 -2.54 -0.41
CA PRO A 68 -14.58 -3.48 -1.35
C PRO A 68 -14.00 -3.29 -2.77
N CYS A 69 -13.57 -2.08 -3.11
CA CYS A 69 -12.93 -1.73 -4.37
C CYS A 69 -11.93 -0.60 -4.14
N LEU A 70 -10.94 -0.42 -5.01
CA LEU A 70 -9.96 0.65 -4.93
C LEU A 70 -9.67 1.18 -6.33
N ARG A 71 -9.55 2.51 -6.47
CA ARG A 71 -9.26 3.08 -7.79
C ARG A 71 -7.82 2.90 -8.22
N GLU A 72 -6.88 3.16 -7.32
CA GLU A 72 -5.46 3.14 -7.65
C GLU A 72 -4.66 2.58 -6.49
N LEU A 73 -3.79 1.62 -6.80
CA LEU A 73 -2.88 0.97 -5.88
C LEU A 73 -1.47 1.01 -6.44
N ASP A 74 -0.54 1.53 -5.65
CA ASP A 74 0.89 1.55 -5.96
C ASP A 74 1.67 0.82 -4.86
N ILE A 75 2.33 -0.28 -5.23
CA ILE A 75 3.14 -1.09 -4.33
C ILE A 75 4.56 -1.18 -4.91
N SER A 76 5.57 -0.92 -4.07
CA SER A 76 6.97 -0.92 -4.51
C SER A 76 7.86 -1.78 -3.60
N GLY A 77 8.89 -2.36 -4.22
CA GLY A 77 10.05 -2.95 -3.55
C GLY A 77 9.72 -4.12 -2.62
N ASN A 78 10.31 -4.09 -1.43
CA ASN A 78 10.22 -5.16 -0.42
C ASN A 78 8.79 -5.40 0.12
N HIS A 79 7.83 -4.53 -0.20
CA HIS A 79 6.44 -4.67 0.22
C HIS A 79 5.64 -5.64 -0.65
N LEU A 80 6.13 -5.99 -1.84
CA LEU A 80 5.45 -6.93 -2.74
C LEU A 80 5.21 -8.29 -2.07
N ARG A 81 6.16 -8.76 -1.25
CA ARG A 81 5.99 -10.01 -0.48
C ARG A 81 4.81 -9.95 0.48
N GLY A 82 4.71 -8.85 1.24
CA GLY A 82 3.61 -8.64 2.18
C GLY A 82 2.29 -8.47 1.44
N ALA A 83 2.31 -7.70 0.36
CA ALA A 83 1.14 -7.44 -0.47
C ALA A 83 0.60 -8.71 -1.11
N ALA A 84 1.43 -9.58 -1.67
CA ALA A 84 1.00 -10.86 -2.24
C ALA A 84 0.22 -11.71 -1.23
N SER A 85 0.68 -11.75 0.03
CA SER A 85 0.00 -12.51 1.10
C SER A 85 -1.38 -11.94 1.45
N GLU A 86 -1.52 -10.62 1.54
CA GLU A 86 -2.78 -9.97 1.88
C GLU A 86 -3.75 -9.92 0.69
N VAL A 87 -3.24 -9.65 -0.52
CA VAL A 87 -3.97 -9.68 -1.79
C VAL A 87 -4.62 -11.04 -2.03
N SER A 88 -3.95 -12.12 -1.63
CA SER A 88 -4.52 -13.47 -1.71
C SER A 88 -5.80 -13.64 -0.88
N ARG A 89 -5.95 -12.87 0.20
CA ARG A 89 -7.06 -12.98 1.18
C ARG A 89 -8.18 -11.96 0.98
N THR A 90 -7.95 -10.94 0.18
CA THR A 90 -8.90 -9.86 -0.06
C THR A 90 -9.70 -10.08 -1.34
N SER A 91 -10.94 -9.59 -1.33
CA SER A 91 -11.84 -9.50 -2.48
C SER A 91 -11.83 -8.10 -3.10
N CYS A 92 -10.89 -7.24 -2.72
CA CYS A 92 -10.83 -5.85 -3.17
C CYS A 92 -10.52 -5.78 -4.66
N VAL A 93 -11.46 -5.24 -5.42
CA VAL A 93 -11.31 -5.00 -6.85
C VAL A 93 -10.50 -3.73 -7.07
N VAL A 94 -9.41 -3.78 -7.83
CA VAL A 94 -8.52 -2.63 -8.07
C VAL A 94 -8.56 -2.21 -9.53
N ALA A 95 -8.90 -0.95 -9.82
CA ALA A 95 -8.97 -0.44 -11.19
C ALA A 95 -7.59 -0.16 -11.81
N LYS A 96 -6.68 0.46 -11.06
CA LYS A 96 -5.31 0.73 -11.52
C LYS A 96 -4.30 0.15 -10.55
N LEU A 97 -3.41 -0.70 -11.06
CA LEU A 97 -2.34 -1.34 -10.29
C LEU A 97 -0.98 -0.88 -10.83
N THR A 98 -0.16 -0.31 -9.96
CA THR A 98 1.23 0.06 -10.24
C THR A 98 2.15 -0.77 -9.36
N LEU A 99 3.07 -1.52 -9.96
CA LEU A 99 4.04 -2.33 -9.23
C LEU A 99 5.45 -1.90 -9.61
N SER A 100 6.29 -1.64 -8.62
CA SER A 100 7.71 -1.36 -8.85
C SER A 100 8.57 -2.52 -8.38
N VAL A 101 9.24 -3.19 -9.32
CA VAL A 101 10.08 -4.37 -9.11
C VAL A 101 11.55 -4.03 -9.40
N ALA A 102 12.46 -4.47 -8.53
CA ALA A 102 13.89 -4.28 -8.68
C ALA A 102 14.68 -5.61 -8.69
N THR A 103 14.12 -6.67 -8.12
CA THR A 103 14.76 -7.99 -8.02
C THR A 103 13.91 -9.10 -8.65
N THR A 104 14.53 -10.19 -9.06
CA THR A 104 13.83 -11.39 -9.56
C THR A 104 12.86 -11.98 -8.53
N HIS A 105 13.18 -11.90 -7.24
CA HIS A 105 12.25 -12.31 -6.17
C HIS A 105 11.01 -11.40 -6.08
N GLU A 106 11.13 -10.12 -6.38
CA GLU A 106 10.00 -9.20 -6.40
C GLU A 106 9.07 -9.46 -7.60
N VAL A 107 9.62 -9.93 -8.72
CA VAL A 107 8.82 -10.31 -9.90
C VAL A 107 7.82 -11.42 -9.56
N THR A 108 8.23 -12.47 -8.84
CA THR A 108 7.30 -13.56 -8.51
C THR A 108 6.15 -13.11 -7.62
N PHE A 109 6.41 -12.22 -6.65
CA PHE A 109 5.35 -11.61 -5.84
C PHE A 109 4.45 -10.69 -6.65
N ALA A 110 5.03 -9.88 -7.54
CA ALA A 110 4.27 -9.01 -8.44
C ALA A 110 3.33 -9.83 -9.35
N THR A 111 3.82 -10.93 -9.92
CA THR A 111 3.00 -11.83 -10.75
C THR A 111 1.81 -12.39 -9.97
N ALA A 112 2.04 -12.87 -8.74
CA ALA A 112 0.96 -13.40 -7.89
C ALA A 112 -0.10 -12.33 -7.56
N ILE A 113 0.31 -11.08 -7.34
CA ILE A 113 -0.61 -9.95 -7.12
C ILE A 113 -1.41 -9.69 -8.39
N VAL A 114 -0.76 -9.63 -9.56
CA VAL A 114 -1.42 -9.36 -10.84
C VAL A 114 -2.44 -10.44 -11.17
N GLU A 115 -2.09 -11.72 -11.04
CA GLU A 115 -2.99 -12.85 -11.29
C GLU A 115 -4.22 -12.81 -10.37
N LYS A 116 -4.04 -12.51 -9.09
CA LYS A 116 -5.14 -12.43 -8.15
C LYS A 116 -6.05 -11.23 -8.43
N VAL A 117 -5.48 -10.06 -8.69
CA VAL A 117 -6.26 -8.84 -8.98
C VAL A 117 -6.96 -8.94 -10.34
N SER A 118 -6.33 -9.57 -11.34
CA SER A 118 -6.95 -9.81 -12.64
C SER A 118 -8.11 -10.81 -12.54
N ALA A 119 -7.98 -11.85 -11.71
CA ALA A 119 -9.06 -12.81 -11.45
C ALA A 119 -10.28 -12.16 -10.75
N LEU A 120 -10.11 -11.03 -10.05
CA LEU A 120 -11.21 -10.27 -9.47
C LEU A 120 -11.97 -9.40 -10.48
N GLY A 121 -11.47 -9.28 -11.72
CA GLY A 121 -12.27 -8.81 -12.87
C GLY A 121 -12.52 -7.31 -12.98
N GLY A 122 -11.77 -6.46 -12.26
CA GLY A 122 -11.93 -4.99 -12.37
C GLY A 122 -10.65 -4.21 -12.56
N LEU A 123 -9.59 -4.85 -13.06
CA LEU A 123 -8.34 -4.18 -13.43
C LEU A 123 -8.47 -3.53 -14.81
N GLU A 124 -8.49 -2.20 -14.83
CA GLU A 124 -8.53 -1.38 -16.05
C GLU A 124 -7.12 -1.02 -16.54
N GLN A 125 -6.15 -0.87 -15.63
CA GLN A 125 -4.81 -0.44 -15.96
C GLN A 125 -3.74 -1.13 -15.10
N LEU A 126 -2.71 -1.69 -15.74
CA LEU A 126 -1.52 -2.24 -15.09
C LEU A 126 -0.28 -1.44 -15.52
N VAL A 127 0.50 -0.98 -14.55
CA VAL A 127 1.78 -0.32 -14.75
C VAL A 127 2.86 -1.09 -14.02
N LEU A 128 3.92 -1.48 -14.73
CA LEU A 128 5.08 -2.18 -14.16
C LEU A 128 6.32 -1.31 -14.33
N ASP A 129 6.85 -0.83 -13.20
CA ASP A 129 8.09 -0.07 -13.15
C ASP A 129 9.24 -1.01 -12.78
N ILE A 130 10.20 -1.19 -13.70
CA ILE A 130 11.42 -1.95 -13.40
C ILE A 130 12.49 -0.97 -12.93
N VAL A 131 12.75 -0.95 -11.62
CA VAL A 131 13.70 -0.04 -11.00
C VAL A 131 15.04 -0.75 -10.85
N ARG A 132 16.09 -0.29 -11.54
CA ARG A 132 17.45 -0.76 -11.26
C ARG A 132 17.86 -0.22 -9.89
N ARG A 133 18.08 -1.10 -8.91
CA ARG A 133 18.88 -0.74 -7.74
C ARG A 133 20.32 -0.57 -8.23
N GLU A 134 20.78 0.68 -8.35
CA GLU A 134 22.21 0.96 -8.31
C GLU A 134 22.70 0.57 -6.93
N GLY A 135 23.15 -0.68 -6.80
CA GLY A 135 23.84 -1.14 -5.61
C GLY A 135 25.14 -0.37 -5.52
N ALA A 136 25.27 0.49 -4.50
CA ALA A 136 26.59 0.73 -3.93
C ALA A 136 27.09 -0.63 -3.44
N VAL A 137 27.92 -1.29 -4.27
CA VAL A 137 28.65 -2.46 -3.84
C VAL A 137 29.67 -1.95 -2.82
N ASP A 138 29.40 -2.19 -1.54
CA ASP A 138 30.37 -1.91 -0.49
C ASP A 138 31.53 -2.91 -0.63
N VAL A 139 32.55 -2.52 -1.39
CA VAL A 139 33.76 -3.32 -1.64
C VAL A 139 34.62 -3.51 -0.39
N ASN A 140 34.28 -2.86 0.73
CA ASN A 140 35.05 -2.98 1.98
C ASN A 140 34.91 -4.36 2.65
N GLY A 141 33.94 -5.19 2.25
CA GLY A 141 33.78 -6.55 2.80
C GLY A 141 34.68 -7.63 2.16
N LEU A 142 35.32 -7.35 1.00
CA LEU A 142 36.07 -8.35 0.23
C LEU A 142 37.59 -8.29 0.43
N LEU A 143 38.11 -7.25 1.07
CA LEU A 143 39.54 -7.08 1.35
C LEU A 143 39.83 -7.20 2.86
N GLY A 144 39.24 -8.21 3.52
CA GLY A 144 39.60 -8.61 4.87
C GLY A 144 40.91 -9.40 4.93
N GLY A 145 41.99 -8.86 4.36
CA GLY A 145 43.34 -9.41 4.50
C GLY A 145 43.95 -8.96 5.83
N SER A 146 43.71 -9.71 6.91
CA SER A 146 44.38 -9.47 8.19
C SER A 146 45.83 -9.92 8.14
N VAL A 147 46.74 -8.98 7.83
CA VAL A 147 48.15 -9.09 8.19
C VAL A 147 48.27 -8.91 9.70
N GLN A 148 48.52 -10.00 10.43
CA GLN A 148 48.92 -9.93 11.84
C GLN A 148 50.35 -9.41 11.96
N GLY A 149 50.49 -8.12 12.26
CA GLY A 149 51.74 -7.54 12.76
C GLY A 149 51.81 -7.67 14.29
N ARG A 150 52.84 -8.36 14.79
CA ARG A 150 53.27 -8.34 16.20
C ARG A 150 53.57 -6.89 16.64
N PRO A 151 53.42 -6.61 17.94
CA PRO A 151 54.56 -6.01 18.63
C PRO A 151 54.86 -6.68 19.97
N SER A 152 56.16 -6.90 20.19
CA SER A 152 56.79 -7.13 21.49
C SER A 152 56.97 -5.81 22.24
N PRO A 153 57.07 -5.86 23.56
CA PRO A 153 58.27 -5.31 24.21
C PRO A 153 59.13 -6.40 24.86
#